data_AF-A0A315B7X8-F1
#
_entry.id   AF-A0A315B7X8-F1
#
_cell.length_a   1.000
_cell.length_b   1.000
_cell.length_c   1.000
_cell.angle_alpha   90.00
_cell.angle_beta   90.00
_cell.angle_gamma   90.00
#
_symmetry.space_group_name_H-M   'P 1'
#
loop_
_entity.id
_entity.type
_entity.pdbx_description
1 polymer ?
#
loop_
_entity_poly.entity_id
_entity_poly.type
_entity_poly.pdbx_seq_one_letter_code
_entity_poly.pdbx_strand_id
1 'polypeptide(L)'
;MHLWCPMIITPRWSSWQLWQHCLWFSWPVVLHWSVFGCGGRSVPDFQTPPAKRRFLQGLARSMSGNAGTTQAARLLEALKHGPITTNECRRFLDVFDPAARVRDLRHKLGRDAIETHWQGSVTEQGVTHKVGLYCLVVKGGPH
;
A
#
# COMPACT_ATOMS: atom_id res chain seq x y z
N MET A 1 34.45 29.50 59.69
CA MET A 1 35.41 29.39 58.57
C MET A 1 34.77 29.99 57.34
N HIS A 2 35.51 30.91 56.73
CA HIS A 2 35.27 31.65 55.48
C HIS A 2 34.57 30.81 54.39
N LEU A 3 33.40 31.23 53.89
CA LEU A 3 33.15 32.20 52.80
C LEU A 3 33.30 31.59 51.38
N TRP A 4 32.21 31.78 50.59
CA TRP A 4 32.13 32.02 49.14
C TRP A 4 31.50 30.96 48.23
N CYS A 5 30.28 31.26 47.77
CA CYS A 5 29.98 31.33 46.35
C CYS A 5 28.86 32.38 46.12
N PRO A 6 29.10 33.48 45.37
CA PRO A 6 28.12 34.55 45.22
C PRO A 6 27.20 34.38 44.01
N MET A 7 25.96 34.83 44.22
CA MET A 7 24.97 35.31 43.26
C MET A 7 25.54 36.27 42.21
N ILE A 8 25.08 36.15 40.96
CA ILE A 8 25.00 37.22 39.95
C ILE A 8 23.62 37.03 39.28
N ILE A 9 22.58 37.77 39.69
CA ILE A 9 22.16 39.13 39.28
C ILE A 9 21.54 39.17 37.87
N THR A 10 20.22 39.40 37.85
CA THR A 10 19.39 39.86 36.73
C THR A 10 19.66 41.34 36.40
N PRO A 11 19.23 41.82 35.22
CA PRO A 11 18.09 42.77 35.20
C PRO A 11 17.15 42.50 33.99
N ARG A 12 15.81 42.67 34.04
CA ARG A 12 14.92 43.79 34.48
C ARG A 12 14.80 44.90 33.41
N TRP A 13 13.53 45.20 33.06
CA TRP A 13 12.97 46.34 32.28
C TRP A 13 12.95 46.18 30.76
N SER A 14 11.96 46.66 29.99
CA SER A 14 10.61 47.19 30.23
C SER A 14 10.06 47.68 28.88
N SER A 15 8.74 47.54 28.70
CA SER A 15 7.74 48.41 28.02
C SER A 15 8.12 49.44 26.93
N TRP A 16 7.07 49.89 26.24
CA TRP A 16 6.92 51.03 25.30
C TRP A 16 6.83 50.58 23.84
N GLN A 17 5.64 50.27 23.34
CA GLN A 17 4.57 51.16 22.84
C GLN A 17 4.77 51.63 21.39
N LEU A 18 3.84 51.16 20.55
CA LEU A 18 3.03 51.90 19.57
C LEU A 18 3.73 52.87 18.60
N TRP A 19 3.68 52.56 17.29
CA TRP A 19 3.38 53.48 16.18
C TRP A 19 2.88 52.61 15.00
N GLN A 20 1.57 52.51 14.77
CA GLN A 20 0.76 53.32 13.85
C GLN A 20 1.11 53.21 12.36
N HIS A 21 0.22 52.50 11.65
CA HIS A 21 -0.38 52.82 10.35
C HIS A 21 0.52 53.27 9.19
N CYS A 22 0.59 52.40 8.16
CA CYS A 22 0.48 52.85 6.77
C CYS A 22 -0.41 51.89 5.98
N LEU A 23 -1.51 52.45 5.51
CA LEU A 23 -2.48 51.91 4.56
C LEU A 23 -1.84 51.62 3.19
N TRP A 24 -2.61 50.93 2.35
CA TRP A 24 -2.50 50.79 0.90
C TRP A 24 -1.67 49.61 0.39
N PHE A 25 -2.36 48.51 0.07
CA PHE A 25 -2.21 47.90 -1.25
C PHE A 25 -3.50 47.15 -1.61
N SER A 26 -4.34 47.83 -2.38
CA SER A 26 -5.40 47.20 -3.17
C SER A 26 -4.76 46.33 -4.25
N TRP A 27 -5.10 45.04 -4.28
CA TRP A 27 -5.07 44.29 -5.52
C TRP A 27 -6.23 43.28 -5.56
N PRO A 28 -7.18 43.43 -6.49
CA PRO A 28 -8.21 42.43 -6.71
C PRO A 28 -7.66 41.33 -7.62
N VAL A 29 -7.59 40.10 -7.13
CA VAL A 29 -7.58 38.93 -8.03
C VAL A 29 -8.59 37.95 -7.48
N VAL A 30 -9.77 38.02 -8.07
CA VAL A 30 -10.80 37.00 -8.02
C VAL A 30 -10.15 35.70 -8.49
N LEU A 31 -9.82 34.82 -7.54
CA LEU A 31 -9.48 33.44 -7.85
C LEU A 31 -10.77 32.77 -8.33
N HIS A 32 -11.00 32.93 -9.63
CA HIS A 32 -11.80 32.04 -10.43
C HIS A 32 -11.32 30.62 -10.14
N TRP A 33 -12.11 29.86 -9.39
CA TRP A 33 -11.99 28.41 -9.32
C TRP A 33 -12.33 27.87 -10.71
N SER A 34 -11.34 27.91 -11.61
CA SER A 34 -11.34 27.06 -12.79
C SER A 34 -11.50 25.63 -12.31
N VAL A 35 -12.61 25.04 -12.72
CA VAL A 35 -12.80 23.61 -12.82
C VAL A 35 -11.59 23.05 -13.60
N PHE A 36 -10.60 22.54 -12.88
CA PHE A 36 -9.58 21.65 -13.44
C PHE A 36 -10.23 20.31 -13.75
N GLY A 37 -11.07 20.30 -14.77
CA GLY A 37 -11.40 19.12 -15.54
C GLY A 37 -10.50 19.11 -16.76
N CYS A 38 -9.33 18.47 -16.68
CA CYS A 38 -8.53 18.19 -17.86
C CYS A 38 -7.88 16.81 -17.77
N GLY A 39 -8.51 15.86 -18.46
CA GLY A 39 -7.80 15.01 -19.41
C GLY A 39 -6.75 14.06 -18.85
N GLY A 40 -7.21 12.88 -18.44
CA GLY A 40 -6.37 11.71 -18.28
C GLY A 40 -7.12 10.56 -17.66
N ARG A 41 -8.04 9.92 -18.40
CA ARG A 41 -8.34 8.51 -18.09
C ARG A 41 -7.06 7.75 -18.43
N SER A 42 -6.13 7.63 -17.50
CA SER A 42 -5.13 6.57 -17.54
C SER A 42 -5.94 5.28 -17.51
N VAL A 43 -6.07 4.61 -18.64
CA VAL A 43 -6.52 3.21 -18.64
C VAL A 43 -5.48 2.49 -17.77
N PRO A 44 -5.85 1.98 -16.59
CA PRO A 44 -4.86 1.52 -15.64
C PRO A 44 -4.17 0.29 -16.24
N ASP A 45 -2.84 0.34 -16.25
CA ASP A 45 -1.95 -0.74 -16.64
C ASP A 45 -2.43 -2.06 -16.01
N PHE A 46 -2.02 -3.17 -16.60
CA PHE A 46 -2.05 -4.49 -15.99
C PHE A 46 -1.02 -4.55 -14.84
N GLN A 47 -1.11 -3.62 -13.87
CA GLN A 47 -0.11 -3.12 -12.93
C GLN A 47 0.33 -4.15 -11.89
N THR A 48 0.89 -5.26 -12.35
CA THR A 48 1.87 -5.98 -11.54
C THR A 48 3.24 -5.38 -11.87
N PRO A 49 3.94 -4.77 -10.89
CA PRO A 49 5.27 -4.25 -11.12
C PRO A 49 6.18 -5.30 -11.79
N PRO A 50 7.05 -4.92 -12.73
CA PRO A 50 7.88 -5.88 -13.46
C PRO A 50 8.75 -6.73 -12.53
N ALA A 51 9.18 -6.18 -11.40
CA ALA A 51 9.88 -6.92 -10.36
C ALA A 51 9.00 -8.04 -9.75
N LYS A 52 7.75 -7.72 -9.37
CA LYS A 52 6.79 -8.70 -8.82
C LYS A 52 6.47 -9.79 -9.85
N ARG A 53 6.26 -9.41 -11.12
CA ARG A 53 6.04 -10.37 -12.22
C ARG A 53 7.20 -11.34 -12.36
N ARG A 54 8.44 -10.84 -12.42
CA ARG A 54 9.64 -11.68 -12.56
C ARG A 54 9.78 -12.65 -11.38
N PHE A 55 9.49 -12.18 -10.17
CA PHE A 55 9.48 -13.00 -8.97
C PHE A 55 8.46 -14.16 -9.07
N LEU A 56 7.20 -13.86 -9.40
CA LEU A 56 6.14 -14.89 -9.52
C LEU A 56 6.44 -15.91 -10.62
N GLN A 57 6.96 -15.45 -11.77
CA GLN A 57 7.37 -16.33 -12.86
C GLN A 57 8.59 -17.19 -12.48
N GLY A 58 9.50 -16.64 -11.68
CA GLY A 58 10.63 -17.39 -11.10
C GLY A 58 10.15 -18.52 -10.20
N LEU A 59 9.19 -18.24 -9.30
CA LEU A 59 8.56 -19.27 -8.47
C LEU A 59 7.93 -20.38 -9.30
N ALA A 60 7.13 -20.03 -10.30
CA ALA A 60 6.48 -21.00 -11.19
C ALA A 60 7.48 -21.93 -11.90
N ARG A 61 8.61 -21.38 -12.35
CA ARG A 61 9.69 -22.17 -12.99
C ARG A 61 10.43 -23.06 -12.00
N SER A 62 10.66 -22.59 -10.77
CA SER A 62 11.40 -23.35 -9.76
C SER A 62 10.63 -24.55 -9.23
N MET A 63 9.30 -24.45 -9.13
CA MET A 63 8.44 -25.51 -8.59
C MET A 63 7.68 -26.19 -9.72
N SER A 64 8.35 -27.02 -10.53
CA SER A 64 7.75 -27.66 -11.70
C SER A 64 6.64 -28.67 -11.34
N GLY A 65 5.69 -28.88 -12.28
CA GLY A 65 4.60 -29.86 -12.15
C GLY A 65 3.20 -29.23 -12.09
N ASN A 66 2.20 -29.92 -12.64
CA ASN A 66 0.83 -29.40 -12.76
C ASN A 66 -0.14 -29.95 -11.69
N ALA A 67 0.38 -30.68 -10.70
CA ALA A 67 -0.45 -31.21 -9.63
C ALA A 67 -1.08 -30.08 -8.80
N GLY A 68 -2.31 -30.28 -8.34
CA GLY A 68 -3.02 -29.30 -7.52
C GLY A 68 -2.30 -28.97 -6.20
N THR A 69 -1.48 -29.90 -5.68
CA THR A 69 -0.61 -29.69 -4.51
C THR A 69 0.57 -28.79 -4.83
N THR A 70 1.23 -28.96 -5.99
CA THR A 70 2.30 -28.08 -6.46
C THR A 70 1.79 -26.66 -6.71
N GLN A 71 0.64 -26.52 -7.36
CA GLN A 71 0.00 -25.21 -7.57
C GLN A 71 -0.34 -24.52 -6.23
N ALA A 72 -0.86 -25.27 -5.25
CA ALA A 72 -1.12 -24.73 -3.92
C ALA A 72 0.17 -24.33 -3.19
N ALA A 73 1.24 -25.10 -3.33
CA ALA A 73 2.53 -24.79 -2.72
C ALA A 73 3.15 -23.51 -3.34
N ARG A 74 3.10 -23.34 -4.67
CA ARG A 74 3.51 -22.09 -5.34
C ARG A 74 2.74 -20.89 -4.81
N LEU A 75 1.41 -21.03 -4.67
CA LEU A 75 0.54 -19.97 -4.15
C LEU A 75 0.90 -19.60 -2.72
N LEU A 76 1.16 -20.61 -1.87
CA LEU A 76 1.58 -20.37 -0.50
C LEU A 76 2.92 -19.65 -0.43
N GLU A 77 3.91 -20.06 -1.22
CA GLU A 77 5.21 -19.36 -1.27
C GLU A 77 5.01 -17.91 -1.72
N ALA A 78 4.26 -17.67 -2.81
CA ALA A 78 3.98 -16.30 -3.25
C ALA A 78 3.31 -15.45 -2.17
N LEU A 79 2.34 -16.03 -1.43
CA LEU A 79 1.62 -15.36 -0.34
C LEU A 79 2.50 -15.00 0.86
N LYS A 80 3.57 -15.76 1.13
CA LYS A 80 4.55 -15.41 2.18
C LYS A 80 5.31 -14.13 1.85
N HIS A 81 5.50 -13.83 0.56
CA HIS A 81 6.21 -12.63 0.10
C HIS A 81 5.30 -11.41 -0.06
N GLY A 82 3.98 -11.60 -0.07
CA GLY A 82 3.03 -10.49 -0.10
C GLY A 82 1.67 -10.88 -0.68
N PRO A 83 0.75 -9.92 -0.73
CA PRO A 83 -0.60 -10.15 -1.22
C PRO A 83 -0.62 -10.37 -2.74
N ILE A 84 -1.48 -11.27 -3.19
CA ILE A 84 -1.57 -11.67 -4.60
C ILE A 84 -3.01 -11.67 -5.10
N THR A 85 -3.23 -11.15 -6.29
CA THR A 85 -4.55 -11.12 -6.92
C THR A 85 -4.85 -12.40 -7.68
N THR A 86 -6.12 -12.74 -7.87
CA THR A 86 -6.53 -13.87 -8.71
C THR A 86 -5.96 -13.78 -10.13
N ASN A 87 -5.85 -12.57 -10.69
CA ASN A 87 -5.27 -12.32 -12.01
C ASN A 87 -3.77 -12.62 -12.04
N GLU A 88 -3.03 -12.18 -11.02
CA GLU A 88 -1.60 -12.47 -10.88
C GLU A 88 -1.33 -13.97 -10.76
N CYS A 89 -2.13 -14.69 -9.97
CA CYS A 89 -2.02 -16.14 -9.83
C CYS A 89 -2.16 -16.86 -11.18
N ARG A 90 -3.17 -16.48 -11.97
CA ARG A 90 -3.44 -17.09 -13.28
C ARG A 90 -2.38 -16.74 -14.31
N ARG A 91 -1.97 -15.46 -14.39
CA ARG A 91 -1.07 -14.96 -15.44
C ARG A 91 0.40 -15.30 -15.20
N PHE A 92 0.85 -15.34 -13.94
CA PHE A 92 2.29 -15.41 -13.63
C PHE A 92 2.69 -16.64 -12.82
N LEU A 93 1.80 -17.14 -11.96
CA LEU A 93 2.11 -18.27 -11.07
C LEU A 93 1.71 -19.64 -11.66
N ASP A 94 1.05 -19.63 -12.82
CA ASP A 94 0.55 -20.83 -13.50
C ASP A 94 -0.40 -21.65 -12.59
N VAL A 95 -1.34 -20.95 -11.94
CA VAL A 95 -2.38 -21.55 -11.12
C VAL A 95 -3.71 -21.39 -11.84
N PHE A 96 -4.26 -22.51 -12.33
CA PHE A 96 -5.48 -22.51 -13.14
C PHE A 96 -6.71 -22.03 -12.34
N ASP A 97 -6.93 -22.62 -11.16
CA ASP A 97 -8.01 -22.25 -10.25
C ASP A 97 -7.48 -21.79 -8.88
N PRO A 98 -7.17 -20.49 -8.73
CA PRO A 98 -6.66 -19.94 -7.48
C PRO A 98 -7.64 -20.10 -6.32
N ALA A 99 -8.95 -20.00 -6.56
CA ALA A 99 -9.95 -20.06 -5.49
C ALA A 99 -10.00 -21.45 -4.85
N ALA A 100 -9.95 -22.51 -5.67
CA ALA A 100 -9.83 -23.87 -5.16
C ALA A 100 -8.50 -24.07 -4.40
N ARG A 101 -7.37 -23.55 -4.91
CA ARG A 101 -6.08 -23.67 -4.21
C ARG A 101 -6.09 -22.96 -2.86
N VAL A 102 -6.67 -21.76 -2.76
CA VAL A 102 -6.82 -21.05 -1.48
C VAL A 102 -7.71 -21.84 -0.51
N ARG A 103 -8.80 -22.45 -1.00
CA ARG A 103 -9.65 -23.31 -0.17
C ARG A 103 -8.87 -24.52 0.38
N ASP A 104 -8.09 -25.18 -0.47
CA ASP A 104 -7.24 -26.31 -0.06
C ASP A 104 -6.20 -25.87 0.98
N LEU A 105 -5.59 -24.69 0.82
CA LEU A 105 -4.64 -24.12 1.78
C LEU A 105 -5.31 -23.77 3.12
N ARG A 106 -6.51 -23.19 3.10
CA ARG A 106 -7.30 -22.93 4.33
C ARG A 106 -7.68 -24.21 5.06
N HIS A 107 -7.99 -25.27 4.33
CA HIS A 107 -8.25 -26.57 4.96
C HIS A 107 -7.00 -27.13 5.66
N LYS A 108 -5.81 -26.89 5.10
CA LYS A 108 -4.53 -27.37 5.66
C LYS A 108 -3.98 -26.50 6.80
N LEU A 109 -4.07 -25.18 6.69
CA LEU A 109 -3.46 -24.21 7.61
C LEU A 109 -4.45 -23.64 8.64
N GLY A 110 -5.75 -23.81 8.40
CA GLY A 110 -6.83 -23.16 9.15
C GLY A 110 -7.56 -22.10 8.33
N ARG A 111 -8.84 -21.90 8.65
CA ARG A 111 -9.75 -21.03 7.88
C ARG A 111 -9.30 -19.57 7.85
N ASP A 112 -8.69 -19.10 8.93
CA ASP A 112 -8.28 -17.70 9.12
C ASP A 112 -6.85 -17.42 8.64
N ALA A 113 -6.14 -18.43 8.11
CA ALA A 113 -4.76 -18.25 7.69
C ALA A 113 -4.64 -17.36 6.44
N ILE A 114 -5.69 -17.30 5.60
CA ILE A 114 -5.69 -16.53 4.36
C ILE A 114 -6.96 -15.69 4.31
N GLU A 115 -6.81 -14.38 4.30
CA GLU A 115 -7.88 -13.42 4.08
C GLU A 115 -8.10 -13.17 2.58
N THR A 116 -9.32 -12.78 2.22
CA THR A 116 -9.66 -12.40 0.85
C THR A 116 -10.37 -11.07 0.86
N HIS A 117 -9.76 -10.08 0.21
CA HIS A 117 -10.37 -8.79 -0.06
C HIS A 117 -10.79 -8.73 -1.53
N TRP A 118 -11.74 -7.87 -1.85
CA TRP A 118 -12.19 -7.65 -3.21
C TRP A 118 -11.67 -6.31 -3.71
N GLN A 119 -10.97 -6.32 -4.85
CA GLN A 119 -10.50 -5.10 -5.51
C GLN A 119 -11.04 -5.02 -6.94
N GLY A 120 -11.28 -3.80 -7.43
CA GLY A 120 -11.51 -3.57 -8.85
C GLY A 120 -10.20 -3.71 -9.63
N SER A 121 -10.19 -4.50 -10.69
CA SER A 121 -9.08 -4.59 -11.63
C SER A 121 -9.63 -4.43 -13.04
N VAL A 122 -8.95 -3.62 -13.86
CA VAL A 122 -9.23 -3.56 -15.29
C VAL A 122 -8.62 -4.78 -15.97
N THR A 123 -9.40 -5.46 -16.80
CA THR A 123 -8.97 -6.61 -17.60
C THR A 123 -8.47 -6.16 -18.97
N GLU A 124 -7.87 -7.09 -19.72
CA GLU A 124 -7.26 -6.85 -21.04
C GLU A 124 -8.23 -6.24 -22.05
N GLN A 125 -9.53 -6.43 -21.81
CA GLN A 125 -10.61 -5.89 -22.61
C GLN A 125 -11.02 -4.47 -22.19
N GLY A 126 -10.31 -3.84 -21.26
CA GLY A 126 -10.61 -2.49 -20.77
C GLY A 126 -11.82 -2.41 -19.83
N VAL A 127 -12.38 -3.55 -19.42
CA VAL A 127 -13.55 -3.63 -18.53
C VAL A 127 -13.08 -3.79 -17.09
N THR A 128 -13.76 -3.15 -16.14
CA THR A 128 -13.45 -3.30 -14.70
C THR A 128 -14.19 -4.52 -14.14
N HIS A 129 -13.45 -5.42 -13.51
CA HIS A 129 -13.99 -6.59 -12.82
C HIS A 129 -13.58 -6.58 -11.34
N LYS A 130 -14.40 -7.21 -10.50
CA LYS A 130 -14.02 -7.50 -9.11
C LYS A 130 -13.12 -8.73 -9.09
N VAL A 131 -11.95 -8.59 -8.49
CA VAL A 131 -10.91 -9.62 -8.39
C VAL A 131 -10.57 -9.83 -6.92
N GLY A 132 -10.34 -11.08 -6.54
CA GLY A 132 -9.91 -11.42 -5.19
C GLY A 132 -8.44 -11.07 -4.98
N LEU A 133 -8.14 -10.36 -3.89
CA LEU A 133 -6.81 -10.15 -3.34
C LEU A 133 -6.65 -11.08 -2.15
N TYR A 134 -5.71 -12.00 -2.23
CA TYR A 134 -5.42 -12.96 -1.17
C TYR A 134 -4.24 -12.47 -0.33
N CYS A 135 -4.40 -12.47 0.99
CA CYS A 135 -3.40 -12.03 1.95
C CYS A 135 -3.15 -13.15 2.97
N LEU A 136 -1.89 -13.46 3.26
CA LEU A 136 -1.54 -14.35 4.36
C LEU A 136 -1.63 -13.59 5.68
N VAL A 137 -2.42 -14.09 6.62
CA VAL A 137 -2.51 -13.53 7.96
C VAL A 137 -1.45 -14.21 8.82
N VAL A 138 -0.39 -13.48 9.16
CA VAL A 138 0.50 -13.91 10.23
C VAL A 138 -0.25 -13.64 11.53
N LYS A 139 -0.76 -14.69 12.20
CA LYS A 139 -1.26 -14.54 13.57
C LYS A 139 -0.06 -14.13 14.44
N GLY A 140 0.09 -12.83 14.65
CA GLY A 140 0.98 -12.30 15.66
C GLY A 140 0.54 -12.88 17.01
N GLY A 141 1.35 -13.76 17.60
CA GLY A 141 1.35 -13.89 19.04
C GLY A 141 1.68 -12.52 19.65
N PRO A 142 1.16 -12.18 20.83
CA PRO A 142 1.40 -10.88 21.43
C PRO A 142 2.90 -10.71 21.67
N HIS A 143 3.47 -9.63 21.15
CA HIS A 143 4.74 -9.06 21.59
C HIS A 143 4.43 -7.84 22.44
#